data_AF-A0A3C0X3U0-F1
#
_entry.id   AF-A0A3C0X3U0-F1
#
_cell.length_a   1.000
_cell.length_b   1.000
_cell.length_c   1.000
_cell.angle_alpha   90.00
_cell.angle_beta   90.00
_cell.angle_gamma   90.00
#
_symmetry.space_group_name_H-M   'P 1'
#
loop_
_entity.id
_entity.type
_entity.pdbx_description
1 polymer ?
#
loop_
_entity_poly.entity_id
_entity_poly.type
_entity_poly.pdbx_seq_one_letter_code
_entity_poly.pdbx_strand_id
1 'polypeptide(L)' 'DMAYAASRYTEAKLSPIASELFADIDKDTVDFVDNYDATMKEPTLFPVTFPSVLVNANTGIAVGMAS' A
#
# COMPACT_ATOMS: atom_id res chain seq x y z
N ASP A 1 12.34 -4.44 -24.60
CA ASP A 1 13.40 -4.01 -23.68
C ASP A 1 13.03 -4.26 -22.24
N MET A 2 13.96 -4.80 -21.47
CA MET A 2 13.77 -5.02 -20.03
C MET A 2 14.11 -3.71 -19.30
N ALA A 3 13.08 -2.94 -18.95
CA ALA A 3 13.21 -1.58 -18.46
C ALA A 3 13.71 -1.45 -17.00
N TYR A 4 13.73 -2.55 -16.23
CA TYR A 4 14.07 -2.55 -14.81
C TYR A 4 14.98 -3.73 -14.42
N ALA A 5 15.89 -3.48 -13.47
CA ALA A 5 16.77 -4.51 -12.90
C ALA A 5 15.98 -5.44 -11.95
N ALA A 6 16.45 -6.68 -11.83
CA ALA A 6 15.86 -7.65 -10.89
C ALA A 6 15.96 -7.14 -9.44
N SER A 7 15.00 -7.51 -8.59
CA SER A 7 14.92 -7.04 -7.19
C SER A 7 16.20 -7.25 -6.39
N ARG A 8 16.96 -8.32 -6.65
CA ARG A 8 18.27 -8.59 -6.02
C ARG A 8 19.36 -7.55 -6.34
N TYR A 9 19.14 -6.68 -7.32
CA TYR A 9 20.04 -5.59 -7.73
C TYR A 9 19.44 -4.20 -7.49
N THR A 10 18.23 -4.12 -6.94
CA THR A 10 17.49 -2.87 -6.78
C THR A 10 17.23 -2.62 -5.30
N GLU A 11 17.67 -1.47 -4.81
CA GLU A 11 17.31 -0.97 -3.48
C GLU A 11 16.08 -0.07 -3.59
N ALA A 12 15.19 -0.14 -2.59
CA ALA A 12 13.96 0.64 -2.55
C ALA A 12 13.81 1.37 -1.21
N LYS A 13 13.29 2.60 -1.27
CA LYS A 13 12.97 3.42 -0.10
C LYS A 13 11.60 4.08 -0.32
N LEU A 14 10.82 4.19 0.76
CA LEU A 14 9.58 4.94 0.74
C LEU A 14 9.84 6.41 0.40
N SER A 15 9.02 6.94 -0.51
CA SER A 15 8.96 8.37 -0.79
C SER A 15 8.49 9.14 0.45
N PRO A 16 8.94 10.38 0.69
CA PRO A 16 8.48 11.18 1.82
C PRO A 16 6.95 11.27 1.95
N ILE A 17 6.22 11.33 0.84
CA ILE A 17 4.74 11.41 0.85
C ILE A 17 4.08 10.15 1.43
N ALA A 18 4.79 9.02 1.49
CA ALA A 18 4.26 7.78 2.06
C ALA A 18 3.98 7.93 3.57
N SER A 19 4.57 8.91 4.27
CA SER A 19 4.26 9.16 5.68
C SER A 19 2.77 9.43 5.93
N GLU A 20 2.09 10.07 4.97
CA GLU A 20 0.64 10.35 5.07
C GLU A 20 -0.22 9.09 5.05
N LEU A 21 0.31 7.95 4.55
CA LEU A 21 -0.41 6.67 4.58
C LEU A 21 -0.37 6.02 5.97
N PHE A 22 0.63 6.34 6.80
CA PHE A 22 0.88 5.68 8.08
C PHE A 22 0.75 6.61 9.29
N ALA A 23 0.50 7.90 9.09
CA ALA A 23 0.58 8.94 10.12
C ALA A 23 -0.23 8.61 11.39
N ASP A 24 -1.38 7.95 11.22
CA ASP A 24 -2.33 7.64 12.30
C ASP A 24 -2.50 6.14 12.55
N ILE A 25 -1.55 5.30 12.13
CA ILE A 25 -1.65 3.83 12.23
C ILE A 25 -1.71 3.32 13.68
N ASP A 26 -1.04 4.02 14.60
CA ASP A 26 -1.00 3.66 16.02
C ASP A 26 -2.14 4.29 16.85
N LYS A 27 -3.10 4.97 16.21
CA LYS A 27 -4.19 5.71 16.87
C LYS A 27 -5.54 5.00 16.82
N ASP A 28 -5.54 3.68 16.59
CA ASP A 28 -6.76 2.85 16.55
C ASP A 28 -7.80 3.38 15.53
N THR A 29 -7.31 3.81 14.37
CA THR A 29 -8.12 4.46 13.31
C THR A 29 -8.66 3.49 12.27
N VAL A 30 -8.14 2.27 12.22
CA VAL A 30 -8.49 1.21 11.28
C VAL A 30 -8.47 -0.14 11.97
N ASP A 31 -9.32 -1.05 11.51
CA ASP A 31 -9.37 -2.41 12.05
C ASP A 31 -8.13 -3.20 11.61
N PHE A 32 -7.55 -3.95 12.54
CA PHE A 32 -6.49 -4.90 12.28
C PHE A 32 -7.02 -6.33 12.28
N VAL A 33 -6.65 -7.10 11.26
CA VAL A 33 -7.00 -8.51 11.10
C VAL A 33 -5.76 -9.38 11.18
N ASP A 34 -5.94 -10.66 11.46
CA ASP A 34 -4.83 -11.60 11.45
C ASP A 34 -4.33 -11.79 10.00
N ASN A 35 -3.02 -11.88 9.83
CA ASN A 35 -2.40 -12.16 8.53
C ASN A 35 -2.71 -13.62 8.09
N TYR A 36 -2.27 -13.99 6.88
CA TYR A 36 -2.57 -15.30 6.27
C TYR A 36 -2.31 -16.53 7.17
N ASP A 37 -1.22 -16.52 7.94
CA ASP A 37 -0.84 -17.62 8.85
C ASP A 37 -1.17 -17.34 10.33
N ALA A 38 -1.88 -16.24 10.61
CA ALA A 38 -2.28 -15.76 11.93
C ALA A 38 -1.14 -15.55 12.94
N THR A 39 0.09 -15.34 12.46
CA THR A 39 1.25 -15.05 13.32
C THR A 39 1.40 -13.55 13.61
N MET A 40 0.84 -12.69 12.78
CA MET A 40 0.90 -11.23 12.88
C MET A 40 -0.47 -10.62 12.59
N LYS A 41 -0.62 -9.33 12.91
CA LYS A 41 -1.79 -8.54 12.52
C LYS A 41 -1.42 -7.55 11.42
N GLU A 42 -2.33 -7.37 10.47
CA GLU A 42 -2.23 -6.41 9.39
C GLU A 42 -3.45 -5.47 9.37
N PRO A 43 -3.26 -4.19 9.02
CA PRO A 43 -4.37 -3.26 8.92
C PRO A 43 -5.24 -3.59 7.70
N THR A 44 -6.56 -3.53 7.85
CA THR A 44 -7.51 -3.74 6.74
C THR A 44 -7.45 -2.62 5.69
N LEU A 45 -7.14 -1.40 6.13
CA LEU A 45 -7.00 -0.19 5.32
C LEU A 45 -5.88 0.67 5.89
N PHE A 46 -5.34 1.58 5.08
CA PHE A 46 -4.44 2.63 5.59
C PHE A 46 -5.25 3.83 6.11
N PRO A 47 -4.83 4.45 7.23
CA PRO A 47 -5.44 5.67 7.74
C PRO A 47 -4.96 6.88 6.94
N VAL A 48 -5.39 6.98 5.68
CA VAL A 48 -4.90 7.99 4.76
C VAL A 48 -5.61 9.33 4.99
N THR A 49 -4.84 10.37 5.27
CA THR A 49 -5.29 11.78 5.38
C THR A 49 -5.37 12.50 4.03
N PHE A 50 -4.66 11.97 3.03
CA PHE A 50 -4.54 12.47 1.66
C PHE A 50 -5.43 11.68 0.68
N PRO A 51 -6.14 12.30 -0.28
CA PRO A 51 -7.01 11.58 -1.22
C PRO A 51 -6.22 10.80 -2.29
N SER A 52 -5.55 9.73 -1.87
CA SER A 52 -4.63 8.92 -2.69
C SER A 52 -5.32 8.29 -3.90
N VAL A 53 -6.61 7.96 -3.80
CA VAL A 53 -7.41 7.40 -4.90
C VAL A 53 -7.58 8.39 -6.07
N LEU A 54 -7.67 9.69 -5.79
CA LEU A 54 -7.83 10.71 -6.83
C LEU A 54 -6.49 11.12 -7.45
N VAL A 55 -5.43 11.08 -6.64
CA VAL A 55 -4.11 11.61 -7.03
C VAL A 55 -3.26 10.54 -7.70
N ASN A 56 -3.33 9.30 -7.24
CA ASN A 56 -2.62 8.20 -7.85
C ASN A 56 -3.55 7.51 -8.86
N ALA A 57 -3.18 7.55 -10.13
CA ALA A 57 -3.86 6.75 -11.15
C ALA A 57 -3.68 5.27 -10.80
N ASN A 58 -4.73 4.64 -10.28
CA ASN A 58 -4.74 3.20 -10.11
C ASN A 58 -5.14 2.57 -11.45
N THR A 59 -4.25 1.75 -12.01
CA THR A 59 -4.54 0.98 -13.22
C THR A 59 -4.51 -0.49 -12.85
N GLY A 60 -5.69 -1.08 -12.70
CA GLY A 60 -5.87 -2.51 -12.44
C GLY A 60 -6.41 -3.22 -13.68
N ILE A 61 -5.83 -4.36 -14.02
CA ILE A 61 -6.41 -5.29 -14.99
C ILE A 61 -7.08 -6.41 -14.19
N ALA A 62 -8.35 -6.23 -13.87
CA ALA A 62 -9.15 -7.28 -13.23
C ALA A 62 -9.94 -8.06 -14.29
N VAL A 63 -10.21 -9.35 -14.02
CA VAL A 63 -10.99 -10.19 -14.92
C VAL A 63 -12.45 -9.73 -14.89
N GLY A 64 -12.90 -9.06 -15.95
CA GLY A 64 -14.30 -8.64 -16.13
C GLY A 64 -14.68 -7.31 -15.47
N MET A 65 -13.75 -6.60 -14.82
CA MET A 65 -13.96 -5.25 -14.30
C MET A 65 -12.78 -4.35 -14.66
N ALA A 66 -13.07 -3.11 -15.07
CA ALA A 66 -12.06 -2.07 -15.23
C ALA A 66 -12.13 -1.12 -14.01
N SER A 67 -10.97 -0.55 -13.64
CA SER A 67 -10.84 0.49 -12.60
C SER A 67 -10.40 1.80 -13.23
#